data_AF-A0A8C6GE17-F1
#
_entry.id   AF-A0A8C6GE17-F1
#
_cell.length_a   1.000
_cell.length_b   1.000
_cell.length_c   1.000
_cell.angle_alpha   90.00
_cell.angle_beta   90.00
_cell.angle_gamma   90.00
#
_symmetry.space_group_name_H-M   'P 1'
#
loop_
_entity.id
_entity.type
_entity.pdbx_description
1 polymer ?
#
loop_
_entity_poly.entity_id
_entity_poly.type
_entity_poly.pdbx_seq_one_letter_code
_entity_poly.pdbx_strand_id
1 'polypeptide(L)'
;MAPCTLLLLLAAALAPTQTRAGSHSLRYFKTAVSRPGLGEPRFISVGYVDDTEFVRFDSDAENPRYEPRAPWVEQEGPEYWERETQKAKGTEQIFRVNLRTLLRYYNQSHDPSTSRHRDADVPGPKPENVDGG
;
A
#
# COMPACT_ATOMS: atom_id res chain seq x y z
N MET A 1 -36.54 -30.83 -50.71
CA MET A 1 -35.42 -30.85 -49.75
C MET A 1 -35.01 -29.41 -49.46
N ALA A 2 -35.58 -28.76 -48.45
CA ALA A 2 -35.31 -27.34 -48.14
C ALA A 2 -35.70 -26.85 -46.72
N PRO A 3 -36.61 -27.50 -45.94
CA PRO A 3 -37.01 -26.91 -44.66
C PRO A 3 -35.97 -27.16 -43.53
N CYS A 4 -35.31 -28.31 -43.53
CA CYS A 4 -34.33 -28.64 -42.49
C CYS A 4 -33.05 -27.80 -42.60
N THR A 5 -32.59 -27.47 -43.80
CA THR A 5 -31.41 -26.62 -44.00
C THR A 5 -31.65 -25.20 -43.51
N LEU A 6 -32.85 -24.64 -43.72
CA LEU A 6 -33.22 -23.32 -43.21
C LEU A 6 -33.28 -23.31 -41.67
N LEU A 7 -33.87 -24.35 -41.07
CA LEU A 7 -33.94 -24.51 -39.61
C LEU A 7 -32.56 -24.67 -38.96
N LEU A 8 -31.64 -25.41 -39.60
CA LEU A 8 -30.28 -25.58 -39.12
C LEU A 8 -29.47 -24.27 -39.18
N LEU A 9 -29.65 -23.47 -40.24
CA LEU A 9 -29.02 -22.15 -40.35
C LEU A 9 -29.58 -21.18 -39.30
N LEU A 10 -30.90 -21.22 -39.04
CA LEU A 10 -31.54 -20.40 -38.02
C LEU A 10 -31.07 -20.82 -36.60
N ALA A 11 -30.97 -22.12 -36.32
CA ALA A 11 -30.49 -22.63 -35.05
C ALA A 11 -29.00 -22.30 -34.81
N ALA A 12 -28.18 -22.30 -35.86
CA ALA A 12 -26.77 -21.88 -35.77
C ALA A 12 -26.62 -20.36 -35.51
N ALA A 13 -27.52 -19.53 -36.06
CA ALA A 13 -27.55 -18.09 -35.80
C ALA A 13 -28.07 -17.73 -34.40
N LEU A 14 -28.94 -18.57 -33.82
CA LEU A 14 -29.41 -18.45 -32.43
C LEU A 14 -28.52 -19.18 -31.42
N ALA A 15 -27.45 -19.85 -31.86
CA ALA A 15 -26.57 -20.56 -30.95
C ALA A 15 -25.97 -19.55 -29.96
N PRO A 16 -26.29 -19.64 -28.66
CA PRO A 16 -25.70 -18.74 -27.68
C PRO A 16 -24.20 -18.99 -27.67
N THR A 17 -23.41 -17.96 -27.98
CA THR A 17 -21.97 -18.00 -27.72
C THR A 17 -21.82 -18.27 -26.24
N GLN A 18 -21.38 -19.47 -25.90
CA GLN A 18 -21.10 -19.82 -24.52
C GLN A 18 -19.90 -18.98 -24.08
N THR A 19 -20.17 -17.80 -23.53
CA THR A 19 -19.20 -17.00 -22.81
C THR A 19 -18.84 -17.81 -21.59
N ARG A 20 -17.77 -18.62 -21.69
CA ARG A 20 -17.16 -19.25 -20.54
C ARG A 20 -16.66 -18.11 -19.66
N ALA A 21 -17.45 -17.75 -18.66
CA ALA A 21 -17.02 -16.80 -17.64
C ALA A 21 -15.75 -17.38 -17.02
N GLY A 22 -14.63 -16.69 -17.21
CA GLY A 22 -13.38 -17.02 -16.54
C GLY A 22 -13.54 -16.84 -15.02
N SER A 23 -12.58 -17.34 -14.26
CA SER A 23 -12.47 -16.93 -12.86
C SER A 23 -12.01 -15.48 -12.82
N HIS A 24 -12.66 -14.68 -12.00
CA HIS A 24 -12.26 -13.29 -11.72
C HIS A 24 -11.71 -13.18 -10.30
N SER A 25 -10.88 -12.17 -10.03
CA SER A 25 -10.29 -11.91 -8.71
C SER A 25 -10.39 -10.45 -8.31
N LEU A 26 -10.56 -10.19 -7.01
CA LEU A 26 -10.52 -8.86 -6.42
C LEU A 26 -9.37 -8.81 -5.41
N ARG A 27 -8.43 -7.88 -5.58
CA ARG A 27 -7.23 -7.77 -4.76
C ARG A 27 -7.06 -6.34 -4.26
N TYR A 28 -6.71 -6.18 -2.99
CA TYR A 28 -6.33 -4.90 -2.41
C TYR A 28 -4.92 -4.97 -1.81
N PHE A 29 -4.08 -4.02 -2.18
CA PHE A 29 -2.73 -3.87 -1.65
C PHE A 29 -2.69 -2.62 -0.77
N LYS A 30 -2.29 -2.80 0.48
CA LYS A 30 -2.17 -1.72 1.48
C LYS A 30 -0.72 -1.60 1.90
N THR A 31 -0.13 -0.45 1.66
CA THR A 31 1.29 -0.20 1.92
C THR A 31 1.42 1.05 2.76
N ALA A 32 2.20 0.97 3.84
CA ALA A 32 2.61 2.13 4.60
C ALA A 32 4.13 2.21 4.63
N VAL A 33 4.67 3.38 4.31
CA VAL A 33 6.10 3.64 4.22
C VAL A 33 6.47 4.65 5.31
N SER A 34 7.31 4.24 6.26
CA SER A 34 7.88 5.17 7.24
C SER A 34 8.79 6.17 6.53
N ARG A 35 8.76 7.42 6.96
CA ARG A 35 9.61 8.48 6.41
C ARG A 35 10.30 9.26 7.54
N PRO A 36 11.38 8.72 8.12
CA PRO A 36 12.12 9.40 9.17
C PRO A 36 12.52 10.81 8.72
N GLY A 37 12.22 11.83 9.55
CA GLY A 37 12.55 13.23 9.27
C GLY A 37 11.66 13.96 8.25
N LEU A 38 10.72 13.27 7.58
CA LEU A 38 9.86 13.86 6.54
C LEU A 38 8.36 13.84 6.90
N GLY A 39 8.03 13.63 8.18
CA GLY A 39 6.66 13.68 8.70
C GLY A 39 6.03 12.31 8.93
N GLU A 40 4.71 12.25 8.78
CA GLU A 40 3.94 11.02 8.99
C GLU A 40 4.22 9.96 7.89
N PRO A 41 4.09 8.66 8.21
CA PRO A 41 4.21 7.61 7.21
C PRO A 41 3.24 7.81 6.06
N ARG A 42 3.70 7.59 4.82
CA ARG A 42 2.82 7.62 3.65
C ARG A 42 2.04 6.32 3.58
N PHE A 43 0.72 6.40 3.45
CA PHE A 43 -0.17 5.26 3.26
C PHE A 43 -0.75 5.26 1.84
N ILE A 44 -0.71 4.10 1.19
CA ILE A 44 -1.25 3.87 -0.15
C ILE A 44 -2.13 2.62 -0.09
N SER A 45 -3.32 2.70 -0.68
CA SER A 45 -4.20 1.55 -0.87
C SER A 45 -4.64 1.46 -2.32
N VAL A 46 -4.43 0.31 -2.97
CA VAL A 46 -4.71 0.09 -4.39
C VAL A 46 -5.62 -1.12 -4.55
N GLY A 47 -6.69 -0.98 -5.34
CA GLY A 47 -7.63 -2.05 -5.65
C GLY A 47 -7.51 -2.51 -7.11
N TYR A 48 -7.51 -3.82 -7.31
CA TYR A 48 -7.48 -4.48 -8.62
C TYR A 48 -8.67 -5.41 -8.79
N VAL A 49 -9.36 -5.31 -9.93
CA VAL A 49 -10.21 -6.38 -10.46
C VAL A 49 -9.43 -7.05 -11.57
N ASP A 50 -9.16 -8.34 -11.42
CA ASP A 50 -8.19 -9.07 -12.20
C ASP A 50 -6.86 -8.30 -12.21
N ASP A 51 -6.30 -7.97 -13.37
CA ASP A 51 -5.05 -7.21 -13.48
C ASP A 51 -5.29 -5.71 -13.74
N THR A 52 -6.53 -5.24 -13.58
CA THR A 52 -6.90 -3.83 -13.81
C THR A 52 -7.02 -3.08 -12.48
N GLU A 53 -6.15 -2.09 -12.27
CA GLU A 53 -6.30 -1.14 -11.16
C GLU A 53 -7.57 -0.32 -11.37
N PHE A 54 -8.47 -0.34 -10.39
CA PHE A 54 -9.75 0.36 -10.50
C PHE A 54 -9.95 1.45 -9.46
N VAL A 55 -9.23 1.39 -8.34
CA VAL A 55 -9.27 2.42 -7.30
C VAL A 55 -7.92 2.61 -6.63
N ARG A 56 -7.64 3.85 -6.24
CA ARG A 56 -6.42 4.22 -5.50
C ARG A 56 -6.71 5.25 -4.42
N PHE A 57 -6.13 5.06 -3.25
CA PHE A 57 -6.02 6.06 -2.19
C PHE A 57 -4.53 6.34 -1.94
N ASP A 58 -4.20 7.62 -1.78
CA ASP A 58 -2.84 8.07 -1.45
C ASP A 58 -2.92 9.15 -0.36
N SER A 59 -2.30 8.91 0.80
CA SER A 59 -2.35 9.86 1.93
C SER A 59 -1.58 11.15 1.66
N ASP A 60 -0.67 11.14 0.69
CA ASP A 60 0.13 12.30 0.31
C ASP A 60 -0.53 13.17 -0.77
N ALA A 61 -1.69 12.78 -1.28
CA ALA A 61 -2.45 13.62 -2.21
C ALA A 61 -2.91 14.91 -1.52
N GLU A 62 -3.08 16.00 -2.29
CA GLU A 62 -3.58 17.28 -1.76
C GLU A 62 -4.94 17.14 -1.08
N ASN A 63 -5.81 16.29 -1.62
CA ASN A 63 -7.07 15.90 -1.01
C ASN A 63 -7.15 14.36 -0.88
N PRO A 64 -6.68 13.77 0.23
CA PRO A 64 -6.66 12.32 0.40
C PRO A 64 -8.05 11.70 0.38
N ARG A 65 -8.37 11.04 -0.73
CA ARG A 65 -9.60 10.29 -0.97
C ARG A 65 -9.34 9.12 -1.93
N TYR A 66 -10.27 8.18 -1.99
CA TYR A 66 -10.24 7.19 -3.05
C TYR A 66 -10.59 7.84 -4.39
N GLU A 67 -9.81 7.51 -5.40
CA GLU A 67 -9.98 7.98 -6.77
C GLU A 67 -10.25 6.80 -7.71
N PRO A 68 -11.17 6.97 -8.68
CA PRO A 68 -11.38 5.99 -9.73
C PRO A 68 -10.14 5.89 -10.63
N ARG A 69 -9.81 4.66 -11.05
CA ARG A 69 -8.71 4.35 -11.97
C ARG A 69 -9.18 3.57 -13.20
N ALA A 70 -10.47 3.24 -13.26
CA ALA A 70 -11.10 2.64 -14.43
C ALA A 70 -12.49 3.27 -14.68
N PRO A 71 -12.92 3.42 -15.95
CA PRO A 71 -14.17 4.14 -16.28
C PRO A 71 -15.42 3.54 -15.64
N TRP A 72 -15.44 2.22 -15.46
CA TRP A 72 -16.62 1.51 -14.96
C TRP A 72 -16.90 1.75 -13.48
N VAL A 73 -15.94 2.27 -12.70
CA VAL A 73 -16.17 2.62 -11.29
C VAL A 73 -16.64 4.06 -11.11
N GLU A 74 -16.53 4.91 -12.14
CA GLU A 74 -16.97 6.31 -12.07
C GLU A 74 -18.48 6.46 -11.89
N GLN A 75 -19.25 5.42 -12.24
CA GLN A 75 -20.70 5.37 -12.03
C GLN A 75 -21.11 5.27 -10.54
N GLU A 76 -20.18 4.97 -9.64
CA GLU A 76 -20.45 4.89 -8.21
C GLU A 76 -20.78 6.27 -7.61
N GLY A 77 -21.80 6.29 -6.75
CA GLY A 77 -22.31 7.51 -6.14
C GLY A 77 -21.37 8.13 -5.08
N PRO A 78 -21.60 9.40 -4.69
CA PRO A 78 -20.77 10.09 -3.70
C PRO A 78 -20.70 9.37 -2.34
N GLU A 79 -21.77 8.69 -1.93
CA GLU A 79 -21.82 7.94 -0.66
C GLU A 79 -20.85 6.74 -0.66
N TYR A 80 -20.65 6.11 -1.82
CA TYR A 80 -19.65 5.05 -1.98
C TYR A 80 -18.25 5.60 -1.75
N TRP A 81 -17.91 6.69 -2.44
CA TRP A 81 -16.60 7.32 -2.37
C TRP A 81 -16.28 7.86 -0.98
N GLU A 82 -17.25 8.48 -0.31
CA GLU A 82 -17.11 8.95 1.06
C GLU A 82 -16.85 7.79 2.03
N ARG A 83 -17.65 6.71 1.93
CA ARG A 83 -17.51 5.53 2.77
C ARG A 83 -16.15 4.85 2.59
N GLU A 84 -15.73 4.61 1.35
CA GLU A 84 -14.44 3.96 1.09
C GLU A 84 -13.28 4.85 1.50
N THR A 85 -13.38 6.17 1.29
CA THR A 85 -12.38 7.14 1.76
C THR A 85 -12.25 7.10 3.28
N GLN A 86 -13.36 7.05 4.01
CA GLN A 86 -13.34 7.00 5.47
C GLN A 86 -12.71 5.69 5.99
N LYS A 87 -12.98 4.56 5.32
CA LYS A 87 -12.31 3.28 5.62
C LYS A 87 -10.81 3.34 5.37
N ALA A 88 -10.38 3.99 4.29
CA ALA A 88 -8.95 4.18 3.99
C ALA A 88 -8.27 5.03 5.06
N LYS A 89 -8.86 6.15 5.46
CA LYS A 89 -8.36 7.00 6.57
C LYS A 89 -8.27 6.23 7.88
N GLY A 90 -9.27 5.41 8.22
CA GLY A 90 -9.20 4.52 9.38
C GLY A 90 -8.06 3.49 9.27
N THR A 91 -7.82 2.94 8.08
CA THR A 91 -6.72 1.99 7.84
C THR A 91 -5.36 2.67 7.96
N GLU A 92 -5.19 3.86 7.38
CA GLU A 92 -3.99 4.70 7.51
C GLU A 92 -3.62 4.89 8.99
N GLN A 93 -4.62 5.20 9.83
CA GLN A 93 -4.41 5.36 11.26
C GLN A 93 -3.86 4.11 11.95
N ILE A 94 -4.42 2.95 11.61
CA ILE A 94 -3.95 1.65 12.13
C ILE A 94 -2.50 1.40 11.70
N PHE A 95 -2.18 1.61 10.42
CA PHE A 95 -0.82 1.41 9.91
C PHE A 95 0.19 2.37 10.55
N ARG A 96 -0.20 3.62 10.83
CA ARG A 96 0.64 4.59 11.54
C ARG A 96 1.02 4.10 12.94
N VAL A 97 0.05 3.60 13.71
CA VAL A 97 0.30 3.05 15.05
C VAL A 97 1.17 1.79 14.96
N ASN A 98 0.88 0.90 14.02
CA ASN A 98 1.64 -0.33 13.82
C ASN A 98 3.08 -0.06 13.43
N LEU A 99 3.34 0.89 12.53
CA LEU A 99 4.69 1.29 12.14
C LEU A 99 5.49 1.85 13.31
N ARG A 100 4.91 2.76 14.12
CA ARG A 100 5.56 3.28 15.33
C ARG A 100 5.91 2.17 16.32
N THR A 101 5.00 1.20 16.45
CA THR A 101 5.19 0.04 17.33
C THR A 101 6.31 -0.88 16.82
N LEU A 102 6.33 -1.19 15.52
CA LEU A 102 7.37 -1.99 14.89
C LEU A 102 8.74 -1.33 14.99
N LEU A 103 8.83 -0.03 14.71
CA LEU A 103 10.09 0.73 14.86
C LEU A 103 10.65 0.63 16.28
N ARG A 104 9.77 0.73 17.30
CA ARG A 104 10.18 0.55 18.70
C ARG A 104 10.67 -0.88 18.98
N TYR A 105 9.94 -1.90 18.54
CA TYR A 105 10.31 -3.30 18.78
C TYR A 105 11.68 -3.66 18.22
N TYR A 106 12.03 -3.12 17.06
CA TYR A 106 13.32 -3.35 16.43
C TYR A 106 14.40 -2.34 16.85
N ASN A 107 14.17 -1.55 17.90
CA ASN A 107 15.07 -0.49 18.37
C ASN A 107 15.49 0.50 17.27
N GLN A 108 14.62 0.70 16.27
CA GLN A 108 14.77 1.68 15.20
C GLN A 108 14.18 3.00 15.68
N SER A 109 14.75 3.57 16.73
CA SER A 109 14.38 4.91 17.20
C SER A 109 14.86 5.95 16.21
N HIS A 110 14.00 6.94 15.95
CA HIS A 110 14.37 8.18 15.29
C HIS A 110 15.38 8.92 16.17
N ASP A 111 16.66 8.61 16.00
CA ASP A 111 17.72 9.35 16.64
C ASP A 111 18.75 9.82 15.59
N PRO A 112 18.48 10.95 14.92
CA PRO A 112 19.49 11.60 14.08
C PRO A 112 20.70 12.11 14.91
N SER A 113 20.68 11.98 16.24
CA SER A 113 21.75 12.47 17.13
C SER A 113 22.71 11.40 17.65
N THR A 114 22.54 10.12 17.27
CA THR A 114 23.58 9.10 17.56
C THR A 114 24.70 9.13 16.51
N SER A 115 25.30 10.29 16.32
CA SER A 115 26.76 10.39 16.15
C SER A 115 27.34 10.81 17.50
N ARG A 116 27.22 9.93 18.51
CA ARG A 116 28.13 10.03 19.66
C ARG A 116 29.53 9.77 19.13
N HIS A 117 30.31 10.83 18.93
CA HIS A 117 31.73 10.76 19.18
C HIS A 117 31.90 10.22 20.60
N ARG A 118 32.09 8.91 20.72
CA ARG A 118 32.80 8.34 21.87
C ARG A 118 34.27 8.55 21.55
N ASP A 119 34.75 9.75 21.81
CA ASP A 119 36.16 9.91 22.13
C ASP A 119 36.30 9.22 23.49
N ALA A 120 36.74 7.97 23.46
CA ALA A 120 37.13 7.26 24.66
C ALA A 120 38.33 8.04 25.21
N ASP A 121 38.11 8.73 26.33
CA ASP A 121 39.16 9.21 27.21
C ASP A 121 39.94 7.97 27.66
N VAL A 122 41.04 7.67 26.95
CA VAL A 122 42.02 6.69 27.38
C VAL A 122 42.90 7.41 28.40
N PRO A 123 42.88 7.03 29.69
CA PRO A 123 43.77 7.63 30.66
C PRO A 123 45.20 7.35 30.23
N GLY A 124 45.98 8.40 29.97
CA GLY A 124 47.40 8.27 29.64
C GLY A 124 48.18 7.55 30.74
N PRO A 125 49.26 6.84 30.40
CA PRO A 125 50.05 6.10 31.39
C PRO A 125 50.61 7.05 32.44
N LYS A 126 50.39 6.69 33.70
CA LYS A 126 50.94 7.40 34.87
C LYS A 126 52.47 7.27 34.83
N PRO A 127 53.26 8.35 34.98
CA PRO A 127 54.71 8.24 34.99
C PRO A 127 55.16 7.42 36.19
N GLU A 128 55.95 6.38 35.92
CA GLU A 128 56.66 5.60 36.93
C GLU A 128 57.78 6.48 37.50
N ASN A 129 57.80 6.62 38.82
CA ASN A 129 58.87 7.33 39.52
C ASN A 129 60.16 6.51 39.37
N VAL A 130 61.15 7.11 38.69
CA VAL A 130 62.52 6.62 38.67
C VAL A 130 63.14 6.99 40.01
N ASP A 131 63.31 6.01 40.90
CA ASP A 131 64.20 6.14 42.05
C ASP A 131 65.64 6.23 41.52
N GLY A 132 66.21 7.43 41.61
CA GLY A 132 67.66 7.64 41.51
C GLY A 132 68.29 7.48 42.89
N GLY A 133 69.39 6.72 42.95
CA GLY A 133 70.13 6.42 44.18
C GLY A 133 70.99 7.54 44.73
#